data_AF-A0A525CXH2-F1
#
_entry.id   AF-A0A525CXH2-F1
#
_cell.length_a   1.000
_cell.length_b   1.000
_cell.length_c   1.000
_cell.angle_alpha   90.00
_cell.angle_beta   90.00
_cell.angle_gamma   90.00
#
_symmetry.space_group_name_H-M   'P 1'
#
loop_
_entity.id
_entity.type
_entity.pdbx_description
1 polymer ?
#
loop_
_entity_poly.entity_id
_entity_poly.type
_entity_poly.pdbx_seq_one_letter_code
_entity_poly.pdbx_strand_id
1 'polypeptide(L)'
;MTDTNEKVQNVELTELEKSQGSNDAIFSGKRLDLIQNVKVKVTAVMGESEISVSELFNLKEDSILKLDQDSNTPIKIMLDDKIIAKGSLVVVDDNFGVQISDVVKE
;
A
#
# COMPACT_ATOMS: atom_id res chain seq x y z
N MET A 1 -45.44 46.75 28.82
CA MET A 1 -44.00 46.99 28.67
C MET A 1 -43.33 46.07 29.68
N THR A 2 -42.95 44.87 29.20
CA THR A 2 -41.59 44.28 29.30
C THR A 2 -41.23 43.90 30.75
N ASP A 3 -40.85 42.67 31.06
CA ASP A 3 -39.57 42.10 30.65
C ASP A 3 -39.51 40.55 30.80
N THR A 4 -38.82 39.97 29.83
CA THR A 4 -37.88 38.83 29.93
C THR A 4 -38.40 37.45 30.34
N ASN A 5 -38.65 36.62 29.32
CA ASN A 5 -38.63 35.16 29.42
C ASN A 5 -37.42 34.63 28.62
N GLU A 6 -36.26 34.52 29.26
CA GLU A 6 -35.14 33.73 28.72
C GLU A 6 -35.37 32.27 29.06
N LYS A 7 -35.96 31.54 28.10
CA LYS A 7 -36.00 30.08 28.16
C LYS A 7 -34.61 29.57 27.77
N VAL A 8 -33.74 29.39 28.75
CA VAL A 8 -32.45 28.71 28.55
C VAL A 8 -32.77 27.29 28.08
N GLN A 9 -32.42 27.00 26.82
CA GLN A 9 -32.64 25.70 26.21
C GLN A 9 -31.33 24.94 26.32
N ASN A 10 -31.20 24.10 27.35
CA ASN A 10 -30.07 23.21 27.50
C ASN A 10 -30.08 22.23 26.32
N VAL A 11 -29.06 22.33 25.46
CA VAL A 11 -28.81 21.35 24.41
C VAL A 11 -28.06 20.20 25.07
N GLU A 12 -28.68 19.02 25.19
CA GLU A 12 -27.97 17.79 25.51
C GLU A 12 -27.03 17.48 24.34
N LEU A 13 -25.75 17.73 24.55
CA LEU A 13 -24.70 17.28 23.66
C LEU A 13 -24.60 15.76 23.83
N THR A 14 -25.13 15.00 22.88
CA THR A 14 -24.90 13.56 22.83
C THR A 14 -23.40 13.34 22.59
N GLU A 15 -22.70 12.78 23.58
CA GLU A 15 -21.32 12.35 23.42
C GLU A 15 -21.28 11.32 22.29
N LEU A 16 -20.48 11.62 21.26
CA LEU A 16 -20.13 10.63 20.24
C LEU A 16 -19.36 9.53 20.96
N GLU A 17 -20.05 8.42 21.24
CA GLU A 17 -19.43 7.18 21.72
C GLU A 17 -18.21 6.91 20.84
N LYS A 18 -17.04 6.90 21.47
CA LYS A 18 -15.77 6.54 20.83
C LYS A 18 -15.93 5.10 20.38
N SER A 19 -16.34 4.90 19.11
CA SER A 19 -16.39 3.57 18.53
C SER A 19 -14.97 3.03 18.57
N GLN A 20 -14.72 2.10 19.50
CA GLN A 20 -13.55 1.25 19.46
C GLN A 20 -13.54 0.65 18.06
N GLY A 21 -12.56 1.07 17.26
CA GLY A 21 -12.44 0.69 15.85
C GLY A 21 -12.12 -0.79 15.74
N SER A 22 -13.15 -1.63 15.85
CA SER A 22 -13.11 -2.98 15.33
C SER A 22 -12.93 -2.84 13.82
N ASN A 23 -11.72 -3.11 13.34
CA ASN A 23 -11.40 -3.14 11.91
C ASN A 23 -12.44 -3.96 11.10
N ASP A 24 -13.12 -4.90 11.74
CA ASP A 24 -14.21 -5.72 11.21
C ASP A 24 -15.41 -4.93 10.65
N ALA A 25 -15.75 -3.76 11.20
CA ALA A 25 -16.90 -2.99 10.72
C ALA A 25 -16.66 -2.35 9.33
N ILE A 26 -15.39 -2.07 8.99
CA ILE A 26 -14.99 -1.57 7.67
C ILE A 26 -15.06 -2.67 6.61
N PHE A 27 -14.80 -3.92 6.99
CA PHE A 27 -14.87 -5.08 6.10
C PHE A 27 -16.26 -5.72 6.00
N SER A 28 -17.29 -5.18 6.67
CA SER A 28 -18.68 -5.57 6.43
C SER A 28 -19.01 -5.35 4.94
N GLY A 29 -19.53 -6.38 4.25
CA GLY A 29 -19.58 -6.47 2.79
C GLY A 29 -20.14 -5.26 2.03
N LYS A 30 -20.95 -4.41 2.67
CA LYS A 30 -21.50 -3.17 2.09
C LYS A 30 -20.49 -2.02 1.98
N ARG A 31 -19.41 -2.03 2.78
CA ARG A 31 -18.33 -1.03 2.74
C ARG A 31 -17.13 -1.47 1.89
N LEU A 32 -16.99 -2.77 1.64
CA LEU A 32 -16.04 -3.28 0.64
C LEU A 32 -16.30 -2.68 -0.75
N ASP A 33 -17.58 -2.51 -1.13
CA ASP A 33 -17.99 -1.82 -2.36
C ASP A 33 -17.43 -0.41 -2.51
N LEU A 34 -17.23 0.30 -1.39
CA LEU A 34 -16.68 1.66 -1.40
C LEU A 34 -15.17 1.68 -1.68
N ILE A 35 -14.43 0.63 -1.29
CA ILE A 35 -12.97 0.56 -1.47
C ILE A 35 -12.55 -0.16 -2.76
N GLN A 36 -13.47 -0.81 -3.49
CA GLN A 36 -13.16 -1.50 -4.75
C GLN A 36 -12.51 -0.60 -5.81
N ASN A 37 -12.80 0.70 -5.80
CA ASN A 37 -12.30 1.66 -6.79
C ASN A 37 -11.05 2.42 -6.32
N VAL A 38 -10.47 2.05 -5.17
CA VAL A 38 -9.26 2.69 -4.66
C VAL A 38 -8.07 2.25 -5.50
N LYS A 39 -7.41 3.23 -6.14
CA LYS A 39 -6.19 2.99 -6.89
C LYS A 39 -5.02 2.88 -5.91
N VAL A 40 -4.22 1.83 -6.06
CA VAL A 40 -3.02 1.59 -5.29
C VAL A 40 -1.80 1.53 -6.20
N LYS A 41 -0.63 1.97 -5.69
CA LYS A 41 0.63 1.88 -6.42
C LYS A 41 1.34 0.60 -6.01
N VAL A 42 1.61 -0.26 -6.99
CA VAL A 42 2.33 -1.51 -6.78
C VAL A 42 3.72 -1.38 -7.41
N THR A 43 4.73 -1.90 -6.72
CA THR A 43 6.12 -1.93 -7.19
C THR A 43 6.55 -3.38 -7.37
N ALA A 44 7.05 -3.71 -8.56
CA ALA A 44 7.70 -4.99 -8.82
C ALA A 44 9.21 -4.82 -8.63
N VAL A 45 9.79 -5.60 -7.73
CA VAL A 45 11.22 -5.55 -7.38
C VAL A 45 11.89 -6.84 -7.85
N MET A 46 12.84 -6.69 -8.78
CA MET A 46 13.66 -7.80 -9.26
C MET A 46 14.68 -8.25 -8.21
N GLY A 47 15.33 -7.30 -7.56
CA GLY A 47 16.34 -7.52 -6.52
C GLY A 47 16.86 -6.20 -5.97
N GLU A 48 17.67 -6.28 -4.92
CA GLU A 48 18.27 -5.14 -4.25
C GLU A 48 19.80 -5.25 -4.32
N SER A 49 20.53 -4.17 -4.09
CA SER A 49 21.99 -4.22 -3.97
C SER A 49 22.43 -3.14 -3.01
N GLU A 50 23.22 -3.52 -2.02
CA GLU A 50 23.93 -2.58 -1.17
C GLU A 50 25.31 -2.32 -1.76
N ILE A 51 25.60 -1.05 -2.05
CA ILE A 51 26.91 -0.60 -2.53
C ILE A 51 27.41 0.56 -1.68
N SER A 52 28.72 0.73 -1.63
CA SER A 52 29.34 1.87 -0.98
C SER A 52 29.08 3.17 -1.75
N VAL A 53 29.15 4.31 -1.05
CA VAL A 53 29.06 5.64 -1.68
C VAL A 53 30.12 5.79 -2.76
N SER A 54 31.33 5.27 -2.55
CA SER A 54 32.41 5.31 -3.54
C SER A 54 32.07 4.54 -4.82
N GLU A 55 31.43 3.38 -4.72
CA GLU A 55 30.98 2.61 -5.89
C GLU A 55 29.87 3.34 -6.65
N LEU A 56 28.93 3.97 -5.92
CA LEU A 56 27.87 4.79 -6.52
C LEU A 56 28.44 5.93 -7.38
N PHE A 57 29.44 6.65 -6.88
CA PHE A 57 30.11 7.72 -7.65
C PHE A 57 30.95 7.21 -8.83
N ASN A 58 31.38 5.95 -8.77
CA ASN A 58 32.15 5.31 -9.85
C ASN A 58 31.25 4.68 -10.92
N LEU A 59 29.92 4.65 -10.73
CA LEU A 59 28.99 4.21 -11.77
C LEU A 59 29.07 5.12 -12.98
N LYS A 60 29.23 4.51 -14.14
CA LYS A 60 29.33 5.15 -15.45
C LYS A 60 28.45 4.42 -16.45
N GLU A 61 28.30 5.00 -17.64
CA GLU A 61 27.67 4.32 -18.77
C GLU A 61 28.28 2.92 -18.95
N ASP A 62 27.43 1.94 -19.25
CA ASP A 62 27.75 0.51 -19.37
C ASP A 62 28.19 -0.21 -18.07
N SER A 63 28.07 0.42 -16.90
CA SER A 63 28.32 -0.27 -15.62
C SER A 63 27.20 -1.28 -15.31
N ILE A 64 27.59 -2.51 -14.93
CA ILE A 64 26.65 -3.55 -14.51
C ILE A 64 26.61 -3.60 -12.98
N LEU A 65 25.43 -3.31 -12.41
CA LEU A 65 25.17 -3.50 -10.98
C LEU A 65 24.63 -4.90 -10.74
N LYS A 66 25.33 -5.70 -9.94
CA LYS A 66 24.88 -7.03 -9.55
C LYS A 66 23.89 -6.89 -8.39
N LEU A 67 22.71 -7.49 -8.52
CA LEU A 67 21.72 -7.59 -7.44
C LEU A 67 21.98 -8.81 -6.55
N ASP A 68 21.44 -8.78 -5.35
CA ASP A 68 21.51 -9.82 -4.32
C ASP A 68 20.64 -11.05 -4.62
N GLN A 69 19.82 -10.99 -5.66
CA GLN A 69 18.85 -12.03 -6.00
C GLN A 69 19.42 -13.04 -7.01
N ASP A 70 19.20 -14.33 -6.74
CA ASP A 70 19.51 -15.40 -7.71
C ASP A 70 18.59 -15.33 -8.93
N SER A 71 19.13 -15.65 -10.12
CA SER A 71 18.40 -15.56 -11.40
C SER A 71 17.15 -16.44 -11.49
N ASN A 72 17.03 -17.46 -10.65
CA ASN A 72 15.90 -18.38 -10.59
C ASN A 72 14.86 -17.99 -9.53
N THR A 73 15.05 -16.88 -8.83
CA THR A 73 14.15 -16.43 -7.77
C THR A 73 12.99 -15.64 -8.36
N PRO A 74 11.73 -15.89 -7.93
CA PRO A 74 10.60 -15.07 -8.36
C PRO A 74 10.76 -13.62 -7.87
N ILE A 75 10.34 -12.69 -8.71
CA ILE A 75 10.32 -11.25 -8.39
C ILE A 75 9.29 -10.96 -7.32
N LYS A 76 9.59 -9.99 -6.45
CA LYS A 76 8.71 -9.58 -5.36
C LYS A 76 7.76 -8.50 -5.85
N ILE A 77 6.50 -8.59 -5.45
CA ILE A 77 5.49 -7.57 -5.73
C ILE A 77 5.12 -6.93 -4.40
N MET A 78 5.33 -5.62 -4.31
CA MET A 78 5.23 -4.83 -3.10
C MET A 78 4.14 -3.78 -3.23
N LEU A 79 3.38 -3.62 -2.15
CA LEU A 79 2.52 -2.47 -1.91
C LEU A 79 3.18 -1.66 -0.79
N ASP A 80 3.70 -0.48 -1.14
CA ASP A 80 4.61 0.28 -0.29
C ASP A 80 5.76 -0.62 0.19
N ASP A 81 5.85 -0.90 1.50
CA ASP A 81 6.92 -1.71 2.11
C ASP A 81 6.50 -3.17 2.37
N LYS A 82 5.29 -3.59 1.97
CA LYS A 82 4.77 -4.94 2.24
C LYS A 82 4.79 -5.80 0.97
N ILE A 83 5.38 -6.99 1.07
CA ILE A 83 5.31 -8.00 0.00
C ILE A 83 3.89 -8.59 -0.01
N ILE A 84 3.20 -8.42 -1.14
CA ILE A 84 1.83 -8.92 -1.33
C ILE A 84 1.79 -10.18 -2.20
N ALA A 85 2.77 -10.36 -3.08
CA ALA A 85 2.84 -11.49 -4.00
C ALA A 85 4.26 -11.71 -4.52
N LYS A 86 4.46 -12.87 -5.15
CA LYS A 86 5.66 -13.23 -5.89
C LYS A 86 5.26 -13.68 -7.29
N GLY A 87 6.15 -13.51 -8.26
CA GLY A 87 5.88 -13.91 -9.62
C GLY A 87 7.11 -14.04 -10.50
N SER A 88 6.91 -14.36 -11.76
CA SER A 88 7.97 -14.42 -12.77
C SER A 88 7.86 -13.23 -13.71
N LEU A 89 9.01 -12.65 -14.07
CA LEU A 89 9.07 -11.56 -15.05
C LEU A 89 8.76 -12.13 -16.44
N VAL A 90 7.80 -11.52 -17.13
CA VAL A 90 7.39 -11.87 -18.49
C VAL A 90 7.38 -10.62 -19.36
N VAL A 91 7.37 -10.79 -20.68
CA VAL A 91 7.17 -9.67 -21.62
C VAL A 91 5.80 -9.84 -22.27
N VAL A 92 4.98 -8.79 -22.22
CA VAL A 92 3.65 -8.73 -22.82
C VAL A 92 3.54 -7.44 -23.59
N ASP A 93 3.23 -7.52 -24.88
CA ASP A 93 3.07 -6.35 -25.76
C ASP A 93 4.22 -5.34 -25.65
N ASP A 94 5.46 -5.83 -25.74
CA ASP A 94 6.72 -5.06 -25.58
C ASP A 94 6.92 -4.40 -24.21
N ASN A 95 6.06 -4.68 -23.24
CA ASN A 95 6.15 -4.19 -21.87
C ASN A 95 6.57 -5.31 -20.92
N PHE A 96 7.23 -4.94 -19.83
CA PHE A 96 7.47 -5.87 -18.72
C PHE A 96 6.16 -6.14 -17.98
N GLY A 97 5.87 -7.41 -17.78
CA GLY A 97 4.75 -7.92 -16.99
C GLY A 97 5.23 -8.85 -15.89
N VAL A 98 4.36 -9.13 -14.92
CA VAL A 98 4.64 -10.08 -13.86
C VAL A 98 3.55 -11.15 -13.84
N GLN A 99 3.94 -12.40 -14.08
CA GLN A 99 3.04 -13.53 -13.90
C GLN A 99 3.04 -13.94 -12.43
N ILE A 100 1.92 -13.72 -11.75
CA ILE A 100 1.77 -14.04 -10.33
C ILE A 100 1.93 -15.56 -10.13
N SER A 101 2.86 -15.97 -9.27
CA SER A 101 3.06 -17.37 -8.87
C SER A 101 2.41 -17.65 -7.51
N ASP A 102 2.62 -16.76 -6.54
CA ASP A 102 2.13 -16.89 -5.18
C ASP A 102 1.60 -15.57 -4.66
N VAL A 103 0.49 -15.63 -3.93
CA VAL A 103 -0.10 -14.48 -3.23
C VAL A 103 0.08 -14.70 -1.74
N VAL A 104 0.68 -13.72 -1.06
CA VAL A 104 0.82 -13.76 0.39
C VAL A 104 -0.54 -13.46 0.99
N LYS A 105 -1.17 -14.49 1.59
CA LYS A 105 -2.38 -14.33 2.40
C LYS A 105 -1.97 -14.19 3.86
N GLU A 106 -2.42 -13.12 4.49
CA GLU A 106 -2.35 -12.94 5.95
C GLU A 106 -3.46 -13.73 6.64
#